data_AF-A0A4Q4M1X1-F1
#
_entry.id   AF-A0A4Q4M1X1-F1
#
_cell.length_a   1.000
_cell.length_b   1.000
_cell.length_c   1.000
_cell.angle_alpha   90.00
_cell.angle_beta   90.00
_cell.angle_gamma   90.00
#
_symmetry.space_group_name_H-M   'P 1'
#
loop_
_entity.id
_entity.type
_entity.pdbx_description
1 polymer ?
#
loop_
_entity_poly.entity_id
_entity_poly.type
_entity_poly.pdbx_seq_one_letter_code
_entity_poly.pdbx_strand_id
1 'polypeptide(L)'
;MFRWYKNAERCYVYLSDDSSRPSGEDSDAHRNRKPAIRKSRWFGGSWTLQELIAPASVVFYSKEGERLGNKESLMQTLREITEIAVQALGGSLMTCFTVDERMRWAHGRNTKREEDAACSLLGIFDVQMPLLYREGRVKTWHRLRREIQEHHSIDLPIATGASFGFHNEEHHARCLPNTRTELLDAITKWANNKSGKLTFRLSGIAGTGKSTIARTVAESFFSRGQQGASYFFKRGEGERGNASQFFTVIATDLVVHEAGMLAGIKKALDQDSAISQRALKDQFEKLVLQPLLGIQQARSYGSARVIVTDALDECVEEEDIRAILQLLAKTKDVQPVPLRIVGTSRPELHIRLGFQTMPNGTYQDLVLHEVPRRTIEHDISLFLEHELGVIRKERKLASDWPAKQQIIALVGLAVPLFFYAATVCRYVGSKGGSPAAFLNKVL
;
A
#
# COMPACT_ATOMS: atom_id res chain seq x y z
N MET A 1 -3.42 29.35 11.22
CA MET A 1 -2.26 29.14 12.11
C MET A 1 -1.06 28.57 11.39
N PHE A 2 -1.12 27.37 10.79
CA PHE A 2 0.03 26.76 10.09
C PHE A 2 0.81 27.70 9.14
N ARG A 3 0.13 28.44 8.25
CA ARG A 3 0.77 29.39 7.32
C ARG A 3 1.50 30.54 8.04
N TRP A 4 1.00 30.97 9.18
CA TRP A 4 1.64 32.02 9.98
C TRP A 4 2.94 31.52 10.59
N TYR A 5 2.94 30.30 11.15
CA TYR A 5 4.14 29.64 11.63
C TYR A 5 5.15 29.34 10.52
N LYS A 6 4.67 28.88 9.35
CA LYS A 6 5.50 28.62 8.18
C LYS A 6 6.22 29.87 7.66
N ASN A 7 5.54 31.01 7.72
CA ASN A 7 6.07 32.29 7.25
C ASN A 7 6.84 33.07 8.33
N ALA A 8 6.87 32.58 9.56
CA ALA A 8 7.61 33.23 10.64
C ALA A 8 9.12 33.03 10.44
N GLU A 9 9.90 34.10 10.60
CA GLU A 9 11.36 34.04 10.52
C GLU A 9 11.94 33.16 11.65
N ARG A 10 11.40 33.30 12.87
CA ARG A 10 11.74 32.47 14.02
C ARG A 10 10.54 32.29 14.94
N CYS A 11 10.41 31.10 15.50
CA CYS A 11 9.48 30.81 16.59
C CYS A 11 10.25 30.51 17.88
N TYR A 12 9.73 31.02 18.99
CA TYR A 12 10.29 30.83 20.33
C TYR A 12 9.32 30.01 21.17
N VAL A 13 9.83 28.95 21.80
CA VAL A 13 9.06 28.08 22.68
C VAL A 13 9.62 28.20 24.08
N TYR A 14 8.78 28.67 25.01
CA TYR A 14 9.11 28.78 26.43
C TYR A 14 8.47 27.62 27.21
N LEU A 15 9.30 26.72 27.74
CA LEU A 15 8.89 25.52 28.45
C LEU A 15 8.76 25.82 29.95
N SER A 16 7.58 26.26 30.36
CA SER A 16 7.30 26.68 31.75
C SER A 16 7.36 25.55 32.78
N ASP A 17 7.37 24.30 32.34
CA ASP A 17 7.44 23.08 33.14
C ASP A 17 8.80 22.37 33.10
N ASP A 18 9.76 22.93 32.36
CA ASP A 18 11.15 22.46 32.31
C ASP A 18 11.99 23.35 33.23
N SER A 19 12.34 22.85 34.42
CA SER A 19 13.25 23.55 35.33
C SER A 19 14.69 23.09 35.09
N SER A 20 15.57 24.05 34.81
CA SER A 20 17.00 23.79 34.61
C SER A 20 17.76 23.48 35.90
N ARG A 21 17.12 23.59 37.07
CA ARG A 21 17.75 23.38 38.37
C ARG A 21 17.63 21.91 38.79
N PRO A 22 18.74 21.17 38.98
CA PRO A 22 18.68 19.82 39.51
C PRO A 22 18.13 19.88 40.94
N SER A 23 17.07 19.11 41.19
CA SER A 23 16.62 18.80 42.54
C SER A 23 17.60 17.80 43.15
N GLY A 24 18.68 18.29 43.74
CA GLY A 24 19.70 17.49 44.41
C GLY A 24 21.10 17.67 43.81
N GLU A 25 22.08 17.71 44.71
CA GLU A 25 23.52 17.84 44.45
C GLU A 25 24.02 16.73 43.51
N ASP A 26 24.22 17.04 42.23
CA ASP A 26 25.10 16.24 41.36
C ASP A 26 25.80 17.16 40.35
N SER A 27 27.11 17.28 40.55
CA SER A 27 28.02 18.20 39.88
C SER A 27 28.47 17.68 38.51
N ASP A 28 27.54 17.61 37.54
CA ASP A 28 27.90 17.28 36.13
C ASP A 28 27.03 18.04 35.09
N ALA A 29 26.87 19.35 35.35
CA ALA A 29 25.82 20.21 34.79
C ALA A 29 25.96 20.63 33.30
N HIS A 30 26.90 20.08 32.54
CA HIS A 30 27.07 20.44 31.11
C HIS A 30 26.81 19.31 30.10
N ARG A 31 26.79 18.03 30.52
CA ARG A 31 26.44 16.91 29.62
C ARG A 31 25.00 16.42 29.75
N ASN A 32 24.33 16.69 30.87
CA ASN A 32 23.01 16.12 31.22
C ASN A 32 21.81 17.08 31.08
N ARG A 33 21.81 18.04 30.14
CA ARG A 33 20.63 18.91 29.87
C ARG A 33 19.56 18.28 28.95
N LYS A 34 19.94 17.29 28.14
CA LYS A 34 19.03 16.54 27.24
C LYS A 34 17.87 15.76 27.91
N PRO A 35 17.92 15.32 29.19
CA PRO A 35 16.82 14.62 29.86
C PRO A 35 15.64 15.53 30.28
N ALA A 36 15.88 16.82 30.50
CA ALA A 36 14.87 17.74 31.05
C ALA A 36 13.79 18.09 30.02
N ILE A 37 14.21 18.50 28.81
CA ILE A 37 13.32 18.81 27.68
C ILE A 37 12.38 17.64 27.32
N ARG A 38 12.80 16.38 27.53
CA ARG A 38 11.99 15.19 27.23
C ARG A 38 10.70 15.09 28.05
N LYS A 39 10.64 15.75 29.21
CA LYS A 39 9.50 15.65 30.14
C LYS A 39 8.50 16.79 29.99
N SER A 40 8.77 17.78 29.14
CA SER A 40 7.85 18.91 28.98
C SER A 40 6.52 18.47 28.36
N ARG A 41 5.43 18.90 28.99
CA ARG A 41 4.06 18.70 28.53
C ARG A 41 3.78 19.40 27.21
N TRP A 42 4.60 20.36 26.80
CA TRP A 42 4.44 21.07 25.53
C TRP A 42 4.40 20.08 24.36
N PHE A 43 5.32 19.10 24.29
CA PHE A 43 5.36 18.10 23.22
C PHE A 43 4.13 17.18 23.17
N GLY A 44 3.39 17.10 24.28
CA GLY A 44 2.15 16.35 24.38
C GLY A 44 0.93 17.12 23.84
N GLY A 45 0.99 18.43 23.60
CA GLY A 45 -0.17 19.22 23.16
C GLY A 45 -0.46 19.08 21.67
N SER A 46 -1.72 18.88 21.26
CA SER A 46 -2.10 18.71 19.84
C SER A 46 -1.65 19.87 18.94
N TRP A 47 -1.86 21.12 19.37
CA TRP A 47 -1.50 22.32 18.61
C TRP A 47 0.00 22.48 18.38
N THR A 48 0.81 21.95 19.29
CA THR A 48 2.28 22.06 19.21
C THR A 48 2.83 21.33 17.99
N LEU A 49 2.05 20.42 17.38
CA LEU A 49 2.40 19.78 16.14
C LEU A 49 2.60 20.78 15.00
N GLN A 50 1.67 21.72 14.82
CA GLN A 50 1.80 22.75 13.78
C GLN A 50 2.89 23.76 14.15
N GLU A 51 3.00 24.10 15.43
CA GLU A 51 4.01 25.02 15.96
C GLU A 51 5.43 24.48 15.80
N LEU A 52 5.60 23.16 15.84
CA LEU A 52 6.87 22.49 15.66
C LEU A 52 7.17 22.23 14.18
N ILE A 53 6.21 21.69 13.42
CA ILE A 53 6.46 21.27 12.03
C ILE A 53 6.57 22.48 11.10
N ALA A 54 5.64 23.44 11.18
CA ALA A 54 5.49 24.47 10.16
C ALA A 54 6.68 25.45 10.06
N PRO A 55 7.25 25.98 11.17
CA PRO A 55 8.37 26.93 11.08
C PRO A 55 9.67 26.28 10.61
N ALA A 56 10.45 27.05 9.85
CA ALA A 56 11.81 26.68 9.49
C ALA A 56 12.75 26.70 10.72
N SER A 57 12.54 27.63 11.66
CA SER A 57 13.37 27.79 12.87
C SER A 57 12.52 27.87 14.13
N VAL A 58 12.81 26.97 15.09
CA VAL A 58 12.22 26.98 16.45
C VAL A 58 13.36 26.96 17.48
N VAL A 59 13.30 27.86 18.47
CA VAL A 59 14.28 27.94 19.57
C VAL A 59 13.58 27.69 20.90
N PHE A 60 14.14 26.80 21.72
CA PHE A 60 13.56 26.38 22.99
C PHE A 60 14.25 27.05 24.17
N TYR A 61 13.46 27.48 25.15
CA TYR A 61 13.90 28.12 26.38
C TYR A 61 13.29 27.41 27.60
N SER A 62 14.06 27.27 28.68
CA SER A 62 13.58 26.72 29.97
C SER A 62 12.73 27.73 30.72
N LYS A 63 12.12 27.30 31.83
CA LYS A 63 11.37 28.18 32.75
C LYS A 63 12.22 29.35 33.25
N GLU A 64 13.50 29.14 33.47
CA GLU A 64 14.47 30.14 33.95
C GLU A 64 14.97 31.07 32.82
N GLY A 65 14.50 30.88 31.58
CA GLY A 65 14.90 31.68 30.42
C GLY A 65 16.22 31.23 29.79
N GLU A 66 16.75 30.06 30.16
CA GLU A 66 17.97 29.53 29.53
C GLU A 66 17.67 28.91 28.16
N ARG A 67 18.53 29.19 27.18
CA ARG A 67 18.42 28.59 25.84
C ARG A 67 18.78 27.10 25.89
N LEU A 68 17.83 26.24 25.55
CA LEU A 68 17.97 24.78 25.56
C LEU A 68 18.51 24.23 24.23
N GLY A 69 18.25 24.92 23.13
CA GLY A 69 18.66 24.53 21.79
C GLY A 69 17.70 25.04 20.71
N ASN A 70 17.92 24.63 19.47
CA ASN A 70 16.99 24.87 18.36
C ASN A 70 16.53 23.55 17.71
N LYS A 71 15.55 23.65 16.81
CA LYS A 71 14.96 22.52 16.08
C LYS A 71 16.00 21.63 15.41
N GLU A 72 17.06 22.24 14.86
CA GLU A 72 18.15 21.55 14.18
C GLU A 72 19.06 20.80 15.16
N SER A 73 19.52 21.47 16.22
CA SER A 73 20.40 20.87 17.23
C SER A 73 19.72 19.76 18.04
N LEU A 74 18.38 19.78 18.11
CA LEU A 74 17.57 18.84 18.90
C LEU A 74 16.82 17.83 18.04
N MET A 75 17.07 17.76 16.73
CA MET A 75 16.26 17.02 15.77
C MET A 75 16.05 15.54 16.14
N GLN A 76 17.11 14.86 16.59
CA GLN A 76 17.03 13.45 17.01
C GLN A 76 16.22 13.28 18.32
N THR A 77 16.42 14.18 19.29
CA THR A 77 15.65 14.21 20.53
C THR A 77 14.17 14.48 20.24
N LEU A 78 13.86 15.40 19.33
CA LEU A 78 12.50 15.72 18.93
C LEU A 78 11.81 14.54 18.24
N ARG A 79 12.52 13.81 17.35
CA ARG A 79 12.00 12.57 16.76
C ARG A 79 11.65 11.54 17.82
N GLU A 80 12.51 11.34 18.82
CA GLU A 80 12.28 10.37 19.89
C GLU A 80 11.08 10.75 20.78
N ILE A 81 10.85 12.04 21.04
CA ILE A 81 9.73 12.51 21.87
C ILE A 81 8.42 12.50 21.09
N THR A 82 8.44 12.94 19.83
CA THR A 82 7.22 13.27 19.07
C THR A 82 6.84 12.24 18.02
N GLU A 83 7.73 11.28 17.75
CA GLU A 83 7.66 10.32 16.64
C GLU A 83 7.58 10.96 15.24
N ILE A 84 7.78 12.28 15.14
CA ILE A 84 7.81 13.00 13.87
C ILE A 84 9.12 12.68 13.16
N ALA A 85 9.03 12.38 11.86
CA ALA A 85 10.18 12.11 11.03
C ALA A 85 11.17 13.29 11.02
N VAL A 86 12.48 12.98 11.08
CA VAL A 86 13.58 13.97 11.00
C VAL A 86 13.44 14.84 9.75
N GLN A 87 13.00 14.24 8.65
CA GLN A 87 12.75 14.92 7.38
C GLN A 87 11.61 15.95 7.47
N ALA A 88 10.55 15.64 8.24
CA ALA A 88 9.43 16.55 8.45
C ALA A 88 9.86 17.72 9.35
N LEU A 89 10.66 17.45 10.38
CA LEU A 89 11.27 18.49 11.23
C LEU A 89 12.24 19.37 10.42
N GLY A 90 12.96 18.80 9.46
CA GLY A 90 13.87 19.50 8.56
C GLY A 90 13.19 20.34 7.46
N GLY A 91 11.86 20.37 7.40
CA GLY A 91 11.13 21.23 6.46
C GLY A 91 10.78 20.57 5.11
N SER A 92 10.84 19.25 5.01
CA SER A 92 10.33 18.54 3.82
C SER A 92 8.84 18.86 3.61
N LEU A 93 8.39 18.92 2.35
CA LEU A 93 6.99 19.15 2.01
C LEU A 93 6.09 18.11 2.68
N MET A 94 4.92 18.49 3.21
CA MET A 94 4.01 17.55 3.87
C MET A 94 3.49 16.45 2.93
N THR A 95 3.44 16.71 1.62
CA THR A 95 3.12 15.71 0.58
C THR A 95 4.14 14.58 0.47
N CYS A 96 5.32 14.72 1.08
CA CYS A 96 6.35 13.68 1.15
C CYS A 96 5.99 12.52 2.07
N PHE A 97 5.03 12.72 2.97
CA PHE A 97 4.64 11.78 4.02
C PHE A 97 3.25 11.22 3.73
N THR A 98 3.07 9.92 3.96
CA THR A 98 1.77 9.28 3.71
C THR A 98 0.70 9.86 4.62
N VAL A 99 -0.57 9.65 4.26
CA VAL A 99 -1.68 10.05 5.15
C VAL A 99 -1.54 9.38 6.52
N ASP A 100 -1.24 8.09 6.55
CA ASP A 100 -1.09 7.34 7.80
C ASP A 100 0.09 7.81 8.66
N GLU A 101 1.21 8.18 8.03
CA GLU A 101 2.35 8.73 8.76
C GLU A 101 2.01 10.07 9.41
N ARG A 102 1.40 10.99 8.65
CA ARG A 102 0.96 12.30 9.18
C ARG A 102 -0.11 12.16 10.27
N MET A 103 -1.03 11.19 10.11
CA MET A 103 -2.03 10.87 11.12
C MET A 103 -1.40 10.35 12.42
N ARG A 104 -0.40 9.47 12.32
CA ARG A 104 0.30 8.91 13.49
C ARG A 104 0.96 9.97 14.34
N TRP A 105 1.45 11.06 13.73
CA TRP A 105 2.05 12.14 14.51
C TRP A 105 1.08 12.74 15.52
N ALA A 106 -0.24 12.73 15.30
CA ALA A 106 -1.21 13.23 16.27
C ALA A 106 -1.61 12.21 17.35
N HIS A 107 -1.12 10.98 17.30
CA HIS A 107 -1.46 9.94 18.25
C HIS A 107 -0.93 10.28 19.66
N GLY A 108 -1.69 9.93 20.70
CA GLY A 108 -1.28 10.11 22.10
C GLY A 108 -1.19 11.56 22.60
N ARG A 109 -1.55 12.57 21.79
CA ARG A 109 -1.50 13.98 22.20
C ARG A 109 -2.75 14.44 22.97
N ASN A 110 -2.52 15.32 23.93
CA ASN A 110 -3.49 15.98 24.80
C ASN A 110 -4.15 17.17 24.09
N THR A 111 -5.45 17.31 24.27
CA THR A 111 -6.29 18.36 23.66
C THR A 111 -7.15 19.03 24.72
N LYS A 112 -7.26 20.37 24.70
CA LYS A 112 -8.16 21.10 25.62
C LYS A 112 -9.62 20.93 25.22
N ARG A 113 -9.89 20.94 23.91
CA ARG A 113 -11.18 20.57 23.33
C ARG A 113 -11.01 19.35 22.46
N GLU A 114 -11.97 18.45 22.48
CA GLU A 114 -11.88 17.19 21.74
C GLU A 114 -11.67 17.39 20.23
N GLU A 115 -12.22 18.47 19.67
CA GLU A 115 -12.12 18.85 18.26
C GLU A 115 -10.71 19.30 17.87
N ASP A 116 -9.90 19.79 18.81
CA ASP A 116 -8.51 20.25 18.58
C ASP A 116 -7.62 19.10 18.05
N ALA A 117 -7.98 17.86 18.37
CA ALA A 117 -7.30 16.66 17.90
C ALA A 117 -7.27 16.62 16.36
N ALA A 118 -8.38 16.98 15.72
CA ALA A 118 -8.51 17.05 14.27
C ALA A 118 -8.05 18.40 13.72
N CYS A 119 -8.37 19.50 14.40
CA CYS A 119 -8.04 20.85 13.92
C CYS A 119 -6.52 21.10 13.87
N SER A 120 -5.76 20.46 14.77
CA SER A 120 -4.29 20.49 14.75
C SER A 120 -3.67 19.82 13.52
N LEU A 121 -4.44 19.08 12.71
CA LEU A 121 -3.96 18.42 11.50
C LEU A 121 -4.24 19.21 10.21
N LEU A 122 -5.10 20.24 10.25
CA LEU A 122 -5.57 20.93 9.03
C LEU A 122 -4.42 21.47 8.15
N GLY A 123 -3.46 22.17 8.76
CA GLY A 123 -2.33 22.71 8.01
C GLY A 123 -1.29 21.68 7.57
N ILE A 124 -1.31 20.49 8.17
CA ILE A 124 -0.41 19.38 7.84
C ILE A 124 -0.95 18.60 6.63
N PHE A 125 -2.28 18.52 6.52
CA PHE A 125 -2.96 17.97 5.35
C PHE A 125 -3.28 19.01 4.27
N ASP A 126 -3.05 20.29 4.55
CA ASP A 126 -3.42 21.42 3.68
C ASP A 126 -4.91 21.39 3.31
N VAL A 127 -5.76 21.07 4.29
CA VAL A 127 -7.22 21.01 4.14
C VAL A 127 -7.89 22.19 4.85
N GLN A 128 -9.00 22.64 4.29
CA GLN A 128 -9.84 23.68 4.87
C GLN A 128 -11.18 23.11 5.29
N MET A 129 -11.54 23.24 6.56
CA MET A 129 -12.87 22.85 7.04
C MET A 129 -13.38 23.82 8.12
N PRO A 130 -14.69 24.08 8.20
CA PRO A 130 -15.28 24.88 9.27
C PRO A 130 -15.02 24.28 10.66
N LEU A 131 -14.58 25.11 11.61
CA LEU A 131 -14.43 24.74 13.02
C LEU A 131 -15.82 24.74 13.68
N LEU A 132 -16.41 23.55 13.84
CA LEU A 132 -17.71 23.38 14.49
C LEU A 132 -17.50 22.83 15.90
N TYR A 133 -17.33 23.72 16.86
CA TYR A 133 -17.21 23.31 18.26
C TYR A 133 -18.55 22.76 18.79
N ARG A 134 -18.50 21.76 19.67
CA ARG A 134 -19.63 21.00 20.25
C ARG A 134 -20.17 19.88 19.35
N GLU A 135 -19.55 19.60 18.20
CA GLU A 135 -19.91 18.42 17.40
C GLU A 135 -19.30 17.11 17.94
N GLY A 136 -18.30 17.22 18.84
CA GLY A 136 -17.63 16.11 19.51
C GLY A 136 -16.55 15.44 18.66
N ARG A 137 -15.59 14.77 19.32
CA ARG A 137 -14.38 14.21 18.67
C ARG A 137 -14.69 13.43 17.39
N VAL A 138 -15.58 12.46 17.47
CA VAL A 138 -15.82 11.49 16.39
C VAL A 138 -16.30 12.20 15.11
N LYS A 139 -17.21 13.17 15.22
CA LYS A 139 -17.76 13.90 14.06
C LYS A 139 -16.71 14.80 13.41
N THR A 140 -15.92 15.53 14.20
CA THR A 140 -14.83 16.35 13.65
C THR A 140 -13.76 15.50 12.98
N TRP A 141 -13.39 14.36 13.57
CA TRP A 141 -12.45 13.41 12.97
C TRP A 141 -12.98 12.80 11.67
N HIS A 142 -14.27 12.47 11.60
CA HIS A 142 -14.90 12.02 10.35
C HIS A 142 -14.86 13.09 9.27
N ARG A 143 -15.20 14.34 9.61
CA ARG A 143 -15.11 15.46 8.68
C ARG A 143 -13.68 15.66 8.19
N LEU A 144 -12.70 15.72 9.09
CA LEU A 144 -11.29 15.81 8.71
C LEU A 144 -10.89 14.68 7.75
N ARG A 145 -11.25 13.43 8.06
CA ARG A 145 -10.95 12.30 7.18
C ARG A 145 -11.58 12.45 5.80
N ARG A 146 -12.84 12.88 5.74
CA ARG A 146 -13.54 13.15 4.48
C ARG A 146 -12.86 14.25 3.68
N GLU A 147 -12.51 15.37 4.32
CA GLU A 147 -11.82 16.48 3.66
C GLU A 147 -10.43 16.05 3.16
N ILE A 148 -9.69 15.25 3.94
CA ILE A 148 -8.42 14.65 3.49
C ILE A 148 -8.67 13.77 2.27
N GLN A 149 -9.68 12.90 2.31
CA GLN A 149 -10.04 12.05 1.18
C GLN A 149 -10.42 12.88 -0.06
N GLU A 150 -11.23 13.93 0.09
CA GLU A 150 -11.65 14.81 -1.01
C GLU A 150 -10.48 15.65 -1.57
N HIS A 151 -9.61 16.19 -0.71
CA HIS A 151 -8.46 16.99 -1.15
C HIS A 151 -7.40 16.15 -1.88
N HIS A 152 -7.26 14.89 -1.46
CA HIS A 152 -6.45 13.86 -2.12
C HIS A 152 -7.21 13.10 -3.22
N SER A 153 -8.50 13.38 -3.43
CA SER A 153 -9.30 12.76 -4.47
C SER A 153 -8.91 13.35 -5.82
N ILE A 154 -8.81 12.47 -6.81
CA ILE A 154 -8.63 12.82 -8.19
C ILE A 154 -9.90 12.35 -8.90
N ASP A 155 -10.54 13.26 -9.63
CA ASP A 155 -11.72 12.95 -10.43
C ASP A 155 -11.30 12.25 -11.72
N LEU A 156 -10.83 11.01 -11.58
CA LEU A 156 -10.51 10.12 -12.67
C LEU A 156 -11.51 8.94 -12.65
N PRO A 157 -11.96 8.47 -13.82
CA PRO A 157 -12.82 7.29 -13.88
C PRO A 157 -12.06 6.07 -13.33
N ILE A 158 -12.75 5.31 -12.48
CA ILE A 158 -12.25 4.09 -11.86
C ILE A 158 -13.05 2.88 -12.33
N ALA A 159 -12.35 1.78 -12.58
CA ALA A 159 -12.99 0.51 -12.88
C ALA A 159 -13.38 -0.19 -11.57
N THR A 160 -14.67 -0.21 -11.26
CA THR A 160 -15.19 -0.81 -10.01
C THR A 160 -14.74 -2.27 -9.88
N GLY A 161 -14.07 -2.59 -8.78
CA GLY A 161 -13.55 -3.93 -8.52
C GLY A 161 -12.26 -4.28 -9.27
N ALA A 162 -11.66 -3.34 -10.00
CA ALA A 162 -10.36 -3.54 -10.64
C ALA A 162 -9.20 -3.37 -9.66
N SER A 163 -9.34 -2.62 -8.56
CA SER A 163 -8.26 -2.43 -7.59
C SER A 163 -8.51 -3.21 -6.29
N PHE A 164 -7.41 -3.54 -5.61
CA PHE A 164 -7.38 -4.21 -4.33
C PHE A 164 -8.02 -3.33 -3.24
N GLY A 165 -8.78 -3.95 -2.34
CA GLY A 165 -9.44 -3.24 -1.24
C GLY A 165 -10.83 -2.69 -1.58
N PHE A 166 -11.28 -2.83 -2.83
CA PHE A 166 -12.69 -2.63 -3.18
C PHE A 166 -13.56 -3.70 -2.52
N HIS A 167 -14.80 -3.35 -2.13
CA HIS A 167 -15.74 -4.28 -1.50
C HIS A 167 -15.91 -5.59 -2.31
N ASN A 168 -15.93 -5.49 -3.65
CA ASN A 168 -16.09 -6.67 -4.50
C ASN A 168 -14.91 -7.66 -4.37
N GLU A 169 -13.74 -7.22 -3.92
CA GLU A 169 -12.55 -8.07 -3.71
C GLU A 169 -12.48 -8.71 -2.31
N GLU A 170 -13.38 -8.34 -1.37
CA GLU A 170 -13.37 -8.81 0.03
C GLU A 170 -13.57 -10.33 0.15
N HIS A 171 -14.40 -10.92 -0.70
CA HIS A 171 -14.68 -12.36 -0.69
C HIS A 171 -13.79 -13.19 -1.62
N HIS A 172 -12.84 -12.57 -2.33
CA HIS A 172 -11.96 -13.30 -3.23
C HIS A 172 -10.85 -14.04 -2.48
N ALA A 173 -10.71 -15.32 -2.78
CA ALA A 173 -9.73 -16.18 -2.14
C ALA A 173 -8.29 -15.66 -2.27
N ARG A 174 -7.55 -15.81 -1.17
CA ARG A 174 -6.11 -15.62 -1.04
C ARG A 174 -5.43 -17.00 -0.95
N CYS A 175 -4.12 -17.06 -1.15
CA CYS A 175 -3.36 -18.27 -0.89
C CYS A 175 -3.57 -18.70 0.56
N LEU A 176 -3.83 -19.99 0.74
CA LEU A 176 -3.96 -20.58 2.06
C LEU A 176 -2.61 -20.47 2.80
N PRO A 177 -2.59 -20.22 4.12
CA PRO A 177 -1.35 -20.24 4.89
C PRO A 177 -0.52 -21.49 4.62
N ASN A 178 0.80 -21.32 4.54
CA ASN A 178 1.79 -22.36 4.21
C ASN A 178 1.76 -22.89 2.77
N THR A 179 0.89 -22.40 1.89
CA THR A 179 0.96 -22.70 0.45
C THR A 179 1.72 -21.62 -0.31
N ARG A 180 2.39 -22.01 -1.41
CA ARG A 180 3.11 -21.07 -2.32
C ARG A 180 4.17 -20.20 -1.61
N THR A 181 4.66 -20.64 -0.45
CA THR A 181 5.55 -19.84 0.42
C THR A 181 6.85 -19.47 -0.27
N GLU A 182 7.52 -20.42 -0.92
CA GLU A 182 8.75 -20.19 -1.68
C GLU A 182 8.55 -19.17 -2.82
N LEU A 183 7.40 -19.25 -3.51
CA LEU A 183 7.05 -18.33 -4.60
C LEU A 183 6.80 -16.91 -4.07
N LEU A 184 6.00 -16.78 -3.01
CA LEU A 184 5.69 -15.49 -2.40
C LEU A 184 6.95 -14.82 -1.82
N ASP A 185 7.85 -15.61 -1.24
CA ASP A 185 9.17 -15.15 -0.78
C ASP A 185 10.05 -14.71 -1.96
N ALA A 186 10.07 -15.47 -3.06
CA ALA A 186 10.80 -15.09 -4.27
C ALA A 186 10.31 -13.75 -4.85
N ILE A 187 8.99 -13.53 -4.91
CA ILE A 187 8.39 -12.25 -5.33
C ILE A 187 8.78 -11.13 -4.36
N THR A 188 8.73 -11.39 -3.05
CA THR A 188 9.11 -10.40 -2.03
C THR A 188 10.59 -10.00 -2.16
N LYS A 189 11.48 -10.98 -2.34
CA LYS A 189 12.92 -10.75 -2.56
C LYS A 189 13.18 -9.98 -3.85
N TRP A 190 12.48 -10.34 -4.92
CA TRP A 190 12.57 -9.63 -6.21
C TRP A 190 12.16 -8.15 -6.07
N ALA A 191 11.04 -7.85 -5.42
CA ALA A 191 10.54 -6.48 -5.29
C ALA A 191 11.53 -5.58 -4.51
N ASN A 192 12.21 -6.15 -3.51
CA ASN A 192 13.16 -5.45 -2.66
C ASN A 192 14.60 -5.41 -3.23
N ASN A 193 14.89 -6.13 -4.31
CA ASN A 193 16.20 -6.12 -4.94
C ASN A 193 16.38 -4.87 -5.80
N LYS A 194 17.14 -3.87 -5.33
CA LYS A 194 17.37 -2.59 -6.03
C LYS A 194 17.92 -2.74 -7.45
N SER A 195 18.80 -3.71 -7.71
CA SER A 195 19.36 -4.00 -9.04
C SER A 195 18.57 -5.08 -9.80
N GLY A 196 17.45 -5.54 -9.24
CA GLY A 196 16.59 -6.54 -9.86
C GLY A 196 15.87 -6.02 -11.11
N LYS A 197 15.23 -6.94 -11.81
CA LYS A 197 14.45 -6.65 -13.03
C LYS A 197 13.15 -5.90 -12.70
N LEU A 198 12.74 -4.95 -13.54
CA LEU A 198 11.55 -4.10 -13.31
C LEU A 198 10.26 -4.90 -13.13
N THR A 199 10.11 -5.98 -13.90
CA THR A 199 8.86 -6.75 -13.98
C THR A 199 9.06 -8.21 -13.55
N PHE A 200 8.10 -8.76 -12.81
CA PHE A 200 7.98 -10.18 -12.49
C PHE A 200 6.73 -10.73 -13.18
N ARG A 201 6.92 -11.59 -14.16
CA ARG A 201 5.85 -12.28 -14.87
C ARG A 201 5.58 -13.63 -14.21
N LEU A 202 4.33 -13.82 -13.81
CA LEU A 202 3.81 -15.10 -13.35
C LEU A 202 2.92 -15.71 -14.44
N SER A 203 3.44 -16.70 -15.15
CA SER A 203 2.69 -17.40 -16.20
C SER A 203 2.13 -18.73 -15.72
N GLY A 204 1.07 -19.22 -16.36
CA GLY A 204 0.54 -20.54 -16.09
C GLY A 204 -0.76 -20.83 -16.84
N ILE A 205 -1.07 -22.11 -16.99
CA ILE A 205 -2.35 -22.57 -17.56
C ILE A 205 -3.54 -22.17 -16.67
N ALA A 206 -4.76 -22.33 -17.20
CA ALA A 206 -5.96 -22.05 -16.45
C ALA A 206 -6.02 -22.93 -15.18
N GLY A 207 -6.50 -22.37 -14.07
CA GLY A 207 -6.72 -23.12 -12.84
C GLY A 207 -5.48 -23.40 -11.98
N THR A 208 -4.30 -22.85 -12.27
CA THR A 208 -3.10 -22.98 -11.42
C THR A 208 -3.05 -22.01 -10.22
N GLY A 209 -4.01 -21.10 -10.10
CA GLY A 209 -4.12 -20.15 -8.98
C GLY A 209 -3.46 -18.79 -9.19
N LYS A 210 -3.17 -18.37 -10.43
CA LYS A 210 -2.55 -17.06 -10.75
C LYS A 210 -3.20 -15.87 -10.04
N SER A 211 -4.52 -15.71 -10.18
CA SER A 211 -5.26 -14.61 -9.56
C SER A 211 -5.30 -14.66 -8.04
N THR A 212 -5.32 -15.87 -7.47
CA THR A 212 -5.22 -16.05 -6.01
C THR A 212 -3.86 -15.57 -5.50
N ILE A 213 -2.78 -15.89 -6.24
CA ILE A 213 -1.42 -15.43 -5.92
C ILE A 213 -1.32 -13.91 -6.08
N ALA A 214 -1.81 -13.33 -7.18
CA ALA A 214 -1.79 -11.89 -7.42
C ALA A 214 -2.44 -11.11 -6.28
N ARG A 215 -3.60 -11.58 -5.82
CA ARG A 215 -4.33 -10.99 -4.69
C ARG A 215 -3.57 -11.10 -3.37
N THR A 216 -2.95 -12.25 -3.08
CA THR A 216 -2.09 -12.40 -1.88
C THR A 216 -0.85 -11.51 -1.95
N VAL A 217 -0.28 -11.34 -3.14
CA VAL A 217 0.85 -10.43 -3.35
C VAL A 217 0.43 -8.98 -3.10
N ALA A 218 -0.72 -8.55 -3.63
CA ALA A 218 -1.28 -7.22 -3.36
C ALA A 218 -1.48 -6.98 -1.85
N GLU A 219 -2.11 -7.93 -1.15
CA GLU A 219 -2.33 -7.86 0.29
C GLU A 219 -1.01 -7.82 1.09
N SER A 220 -0.02 -8.63 0.71
CA SER A 220 1.28 -8.64 1.38
C SER A 220 1.97 -7.29 1.24
N PHE A 221 2.00 -6.70 0.05
CA PHE A 221 2.64 -5.40 -0.16
C PHE A 221 1.82 -4.24 0.43
N PHE A 222 0.50 -4.36 0.51
CA PHE A 222 -0.35 -3.42 1.25
C PHE A 222 0.06 -3.37 2.73
N SER A 223 0.12 -4.54 3.38
CA SER A 223 0.47 -4.65 4.80
C SER A 223 1.89 -4.15 5.12
N ARG A 224 2.79 -4.20 4.13
CA ARG A 224 4.18 -3.70 4.23
C ARG A 224 4.30 -2.20 3.91
N GLY A 225 3.21 -1.54 3.51
CA GLY A 225 3.22 -0.15 3.04
C GLY A 225 4.03 0.07 1.76
N GLN A 226 4.22 -1.00 0.96
CA GLN A 226 4.97 -1.00 -0.30
C GLN A 226 4.06 -1.09 -1.54
N GLN A 227 2.74 -1.28 -1.36
CA GLN A 227 1.81 -1.24 -2.48
C GLN A 227 1.87 0.13 -3.16
N GLY A 228 1.88 0.10 -4.49
CA GLY A 228 1.72 1.26 -5.35
C GLY A 228 0.33 1.29 -5.96
N ALA A 229 -0.03 0.22 -6.68
CA ALA A 229 -1.34 0.11 -7.32
C ALA A 229 -1.71 -1.34 -7.63
N SER A 230 -2.97 -1.57 -7.97
CA SER A 230 -3.42 -2.88 -8.43
C SER A 230 -4.51 -2.79 -9.50
N TYR A 231 -4.44 -3.69 -10.47
CA TYR A 231 -5.46 -3.83 -11.51
C TYR A 231 -5.75 -5.31 -11.79
N PHE A 232 -6.99 -5.75 -11.59
CA PHE A 232 -7.46 -7.11 -11.80
C PHE A 232 -8.40 -7.15 -13.02
N PHE A 233 -7.84 -7.50 -14.18
CA PHE A 233 -8.62 -7.67 -15.41
C PHE A 233 -9.66 -8.78 -15.23
N LYS A 234 -10.82 -8.58 -15.85
CA LYS A 234 -11.86 -9.59 -15.92
C LYS A 234 -12.67 -9.47 -17.20
N ARG A 235 -12.52 -10.45 -18.09
CA ARG A 235 -13.17 -10.43 -19.40
C ARG A 235 -14.70 -10.50 -19.23
N GLY A 236 -15.42 -9.61 -19.92
CA GLY A 236 -16.88 -9.56 -19.87
C GLY A 236 -17.47 -8.83 -18.65
N GLU A 237 -16.65 -8.26 -17.76
CA GLU A 237 -17.10 -7.46 -16.62
C GLU A 237 -16.87 -5.95 -16.86
N GLY A 238 -17.50 -5.44 -17.93
CA GLY A 238 -17.46 -4.02 -18.29
C GLY A 238 -16.04 -3.47 -18.41
N GLU A 239 -15.73 -2.43 -17.63
CA GLU A 239 -14.45 -1.72 -17.66
C GLU A 239 -13.24 -2.56 -17.24
N ARG A 240 -13.46 -3.70 -16.56
CA ARG A 240 -12.37 -4.63 -16.21
C ARG A 240 -11.90 -5.47 -17.38
N GLY A 241 -12.66 -5.53 -18.48
CA GLY A 241 -12.29 -6.27 -19.68
C GLY A 241 -11.45 -5.44 -20.67
N ASN A 242 -11.42 -4.12 -20.52
CA ASN A 242 -10.73 -3.21 -21.44
C ASN A 242 -9.63 -2.43 -20.70
N ALA A 243 -8.70 -1.80 -21.45
CA ALA A 243 -7.60 -1.06 -20.86
C ALA A 243 -7.89 0.43 -20.64
N SER A 244 -9.06 0.93 -21.03
CA SER A 244 -9.34 2.38 -21.10
C SER A 244 -9.18 3.10 -19.75
N GLN A 245 -9.42 2.39 -18.65
CA GLN A 245 -9.28 2.89 -17.27
C GLN A 245 -8.07 2.31 -16.54
N PHE A 246 -7.17 1.60 -17.24
CA PHE A 246 -6.01 0.98 -16.61
C PHE A 246 -5.12 2.04 -15.95
N PHE A 247 -4.67 3.05 -16.70
CA PHE A 247 -3.76 4.07 -16.16
C PHE A 247 -4.46 5.06 -15.23
N THR A 248 -5.77 5.27 -15.37
CA THR A 248 -6.53 6.10 -14.43
C THR A 248 -6.61 5.43 -13.05
N VAL A 249 -6.90 4.13 -12.99
CA VAL A 249 -6.89 3.35 -11.73
C VAL A 249 -5.48 3.31 -11.13
N ILE A 250 -4.45 3.03 -11.95
CA ILE A 250 -3.06 3.03 -11.47
C ILE A 250 -2.66 4.40 -10.90
N ALA A 251 -3.02 5.50 -11.56
CA ALA A 251 -2.73 6.84 -11.08
C ALA A 251 -3.45 7.16 -9.76
N THR A 252 -4.74 6.82 -9.66
CA THR A 252 -5.55 7.00 -8.45
C THR A 252 -4.95 6.23 -7.26
N ASP A 253 -4.62 4.96 -7.45
CA ASP A 253 -4.00 4.14 -6.39
C ASP A 253 -2.61 4.68 -5.98
N LEU A 254 -1.77 5.04 -6.95
CA LEU A 254 -0.43 5.54 -6.68
C LEU A 254 -0.46 6.83 -5.84
N VAL A 255 -1.42 7.72 -6.07
CA VAL A 255 -1.55 8.98 -5.34
C VAL A 255 -1.85 8.80 -3.86
N VAL A 256 -2.57 7.73 -3.50
CA VAL A 256 -2.82 7.38 -2.08
C VAL A 256 -1.50 7.15 -1.36
N HIS A 257 -0.52 6.55 -2.04
CA HIS A 257 0.78 6.18 -1.47
C HIS A 257 1.89 7.21 -1.76
N GLU A 258 1.74 8.01 -2.82
CA GLU A 258 2.68 9.01 -3.30
C GLU A 258 1.95 10.34 -3.61
N ALA A 259 1.53 11.02 -2.54
CA ALA A 259 0.77 12.28 -2.63
C ALA A 259 1.48 13.39 -3.43
N GLY A 260 2.80 13.29 -3.64
CA GLY A 260 3.56 14.18 -4.52
C GLY A 260 3.07 14.18 -5.97
N MET A 261 2.43 13.12 -6.45
CA MET A 261 1.86 13.03 -7.79
C MET A 261 0.62 13.93 -7.98
N LEU A 262 -0.10 14.25 -6.90
CA LEU A 262 -1.40 14.92 -6.94
C LEU A 262 -1.36 16.24 -7.72
N ALA A 263 -0.33 17.07 -7.48
CA ALA A 263 -0.19 18.35 -8.16
C ALA A 263 0.06 18.18 -9.67
N GLY A 264 0.84 17.18 -10.05
CA GLY A 264 1.10 16.84 -11.45
C GLY A 264 -0.16 16.37 -12.17
N ILE A 265 -0.97 15.53 -11.50
CA ILE A 265 -2.22 15.01 -12.07
C ILE A 265 -3.29 16.11 -12.16
N LYS A 266 -3.47 16.94 -11.12
CA LYS A 266 -4.40 18.09 -11.19
C LYS A 266 -4.04 19.03 -12.35
N LYS A 267 -2.74 19.34 -12.51
CA LYS A 267 -2.26 20.12 -13.65
C LYS A 267 -2.59 19.47 -15.01
N ALA A 268 -2.48 18.14 -15.11
CA ALA A 268 -2.82 17.43 -16.34
C ALA A 268 -4.33 17.52 -16.64
N LEU A 269 -5.18 17.38 -15.63
CA LEU A 269 -6.64 17.51 -15.74
C LEU A 269 -7.07 18.95 -16.08
N ASP A 270 -6.41 19.96 -15.51
CA ASP A 270 -6.66 21.36 -15.83
C ASP A 270 -6.31 21.69 -17.30
N GLN A 271 -5.30 21.00 -17.85
CA GLN A 271 -4.85 21.19 -19.24
C GLN A 271 -5.68 20.39 -20.25
N ASP A 272 -6.12 19.19 -19.90
CA ASP A 272 -6.98 18.33 -20.72
C ASP A 272 -7.95 17.57 -19.81
N SER A 273 -9.15 18.12 -19.65
CA SER A 273 -10.21 17.50 -18.83
C SER A 273 -10.67 16.15 -19.36
N ALA A 274 -10.41 15.86 -20.64
CA ALA A 274 -10.71 14.59 -21.29
C ALA A 274 -9.52 13.61 -21.30
N ILE A 275 -8.44 13.87 -20.54
CA ILE A 275 -7.23 13.02 -20.53
C ILE A 275 -7.53 11.55 -20.25
N SER A 276 -8.52 11.25 -19.42
CA SER A 276 -8.97 9.89 -19.10
C SER A 276 -9.59 9.13 -20.28
N GLN A 277 -9.98 9.83 -21.35
CA GLN A 277 -10.54 9.26 -22.57
C GLN A 277 -9.54 9.31 -23.75
N ARG A 278 -8.31 9.78 -23.52
CA ARG A 278 -7.24 9.76 -24.51
C ARG A 278 -6.61 8.38 -24.62
N ALA A 279 -5.74 8.21 -25.61
CA ALA A 279 -4.99 6.97 -25.80
C ALA A 279 -4.17 6.60 -24.55
N LEU A 280 -3.94 5.30 -24.33
CA LEU A 280 -3.19 4.77 -23.19
C LEU A 280 -1.83 5.44 -22.98
N LYS A 281 -1.15 5.79 -24.09
CA LYS A 281 0.12 6.51 -24.05
C LYS A 281 -0.02 7.87 -23.38
N ASP A 282 -1.03 8.65 -23.75
CA ASP A 282 -1.25 9.99 -23.20
C ASP A 282 -1.65 9.90 -21.73
N GLN A 283 -2.56 8.97 -21.38
CA GLN A 283 -2.92 8.68 -19.99
C GLN A 283 -1.68 8.34 -19.16
N PHE A 284 -0.85 7.41 -19.61
CA PHE A 284 0.36 7.01 -18.91
C PHE A 284 1.34 8.18 -18.76
N GLU A 285 1.65 8.88 -19.85
CA GLU A 285 2.65 9.94 -19.84
C GLU A 285 2.22 11.10 -18.93
N LYS A 286 0.93 11.48 -18.96
CA LYS A 286 0.40 12.65 -18.24
C LYS A 286 -0.06 12.35 -16.81
N LEU A 287 -0.60 11.17 -16.54
CA LEU A 287 -1.17 10.81 -15.22
C LEU A 287 -0.22 9.99 -14.35
N VAL A 288 0.76 9.30 -14.95
CA VAL A 288 1.69 8.43 -14.22
C VAL A 288 3.12 8.92 -14.34
N LEU A 289 3.71 8.93 -15.54
CA LEU A 289 5.14 9.17 -15.72
C LEU A 289 5.56 10.61 -15.36
N GLN A 290 4.93 11.62 -15.94
CA GLN A 290 5.27 13.03 -15.65
C GLN A 290 5.02 13.39 -14.19
N PRO A 291 3.89 13.00 -13.55
CA PRO A 291 3.69 13.23 -12.13
C PRO A 291 4.74 12.55 -11.26
N LEU A 292 5.16 11.32 -11.57
CA LEU A 292 6.24 10.64 -10.83
C LEU A 292 7.60 11.34 -10.97
N LEU A 293 7.95 11.79 -12.18
CA LEU A 293 9.20 12.52 -12.44
C LEU A 293 9.20 13.91 -11.79
N GLY A 294 8.03 14.53 -11.67
CA GLY A 294 7.84 15.85 -11.05
C GLY A 294 7.92 15.86 -9.53
N ILE A 295 8.01 14.69 -8.88
CA ILE A 295 8.19 14.59 -7.43
C ILE A 295 9.59 15.11 -7.10
N GLN A 296 9.65 16.29 -6.47
CA GLN A 296 10.91 17.00 -6.11
C GLN A 296 11.71 16.32 -4.98
N GLN A 297 11.50 15.04 -4.71
CA GLN A 297 11.96 14.39 -3.50
C GLN A 297 13.37 13.82 -3.67
N ALA A 298 14.31 14.33 -2.87
CA ALA A 298 15.53 13.65 -2.50
C ALA A 298 15.20 12.51 -1.51
N ARG A 299 14.50 11.45 -1.95
CA ARG A 299 14.46 10.22 -1.14
C ARG A 299 15.85 9.60 -1.18
N SER A 300 16.54 9.70 -0.06
CA SER A 300 17.56 8.70 0.27
C SER A 300 16.85 7.36 0.47
N TYR A 301 16.85 6.50 -0.56
CA TYR A 301 16.62 5.05 -0.46
C TYR A 301 15.26 4.55 0.09
N GLY A 302 14.13 5.00 -0.46
CA GLY A 302 12.83 4.36 -0.21
C GLY A 302 12.73 2.94 -0.80
N SER A 303 11.87 2.09 -0.22
CA SER A 303 11.48 0.81 -0.84
C SER A 303 10.71 1.04 -2.14
N ALA A 304 10.82 0.14 -3.11
CA ALA A 304 10.06 0.24 -4.34
C ALA A 304 8.56 0.08 -4.11
N ARG A 305 7.76 0.82 -4.89
CA ARG A 305 6.31 0.64 -4.96
C ARG A 305 5.96 -0.48 -5.92
N VAL A 306 5.11 -1.39 -5.47
CA VAL A 306 4.71 -2.56 -6.26
C VAL A 306 3.36 -2.31 -6.93
N ILE A 307 3.33 -2.45 -8.25
CA ILE A 307 2.12 -2.47 -9.08
C ILE A 307 1.78 -3.92 -9.38
N VAL A 308 0.56 -4.34 -9.03
CA VAL A 308 0.05 -5.69 -9.29
C VAL A 308 -0.92 -5.64 -10.47
N THR A 309 -0.65 -6.41 -11.52
CA THR A 309 -1.58 -6.56 -12.66
C THR A 309 -1.95 -8.02 -12.82
N ASP A 310 -3.21 -8.35 -12.56
CA ASP A 310 -3.71 -9.71 -12.69
C ASP A 310 -4.43 -9.93 -14.02
N ALA A 311 -4.24 -11.13 -14.58
CA ALA A 311 -4.94 -11.66 -15.73
C ALA A 311 -4.84 -10.76 -16.97
N LEU A 312 -3.63 -10.37 -17.37
CA LEU A 312 -3.42 -9.58 -18.60
C LEU A 312 -4.08 -10.22 -19.83
N ASP A 313 -4.18 -11.55 -19.88
CA ASP A 313 -4.88 -12.31 -20.93
C ASP A 313 -6.40 -12.09 -20.99
N GLU A 314 -6.98 -11.48 -19.96
CA GLU A 314 -8.41 -11.17 -19.92
C GLU A 314 -8.75 -9.80 -20.52
N CYS A 315 -7.74 -8.97 -20.85
CA CYS A 315 -7.94 -7.79 -21.67
C CYS A 315 -8.43 -8.19 -23.07
N VAL A 316 -9.40 -7.45 -23.61
CA VAL A 316 -10.04 -7.78 -24.90
C VAL A 316 -9.13 -7.46 -26.08
N GLU A 317 -8.47 -6.30 -26.06
CA GLU A 317 -7.62 -5.82 -27.16
C GLU A 317 -6.15 -6.23 -26.95
N GLU A 318 -5.59 -7.01 -27.88
CA GLU A 318 -4.21 -7.51 -27.74
C GLU A 318 -3.18 -6.37 -27.86
N GLU A 319 -3.47 -5.36 -28.68
CA GLU A 319 -2.67 -4.15 -28.86
C GLU A 319 -2.52 -3.37 -27.56
N ASP A 320 -3.57 -3.31 -26.75
CA ASP A 320 -3.58 -2.62 -25.45
C ASP A 320 -2.65 -3.32 -24.46
N ILE A 321 -2.65 -4.65 -24.43
CA ILE A 321 -1.72 -5.43 -23.59
C ILE A 321 -0.28 -5.07 -23.95
N ARG A 322 0.05 -5.03 -25.25
CA ARG A 322 1.38 -4.64 -25.72
C ARG A 322 1.73 -3.22 -25.33
N ALA A 323 0.80 -2.28 -25.50
CA ALA A 323 0.98 -0.88 -25.13
C ALA A 323 1.23 -0.74 -23.62
N ILE A 324 0.44 -1.39 -22.78
CA ILE A 324 0.61 -1.40 -21.32
C ILE A 324 2.03 -1.84 -20.94
N LEU A 325 2.50 -2.99 -21.46
CA LEU A 325 3.82 -3.52 -21.16
C LEU A 325 4.94 -2.56 -21.57
N GLN A 326 4.86 -1.99 -22.78
CA GLN A 326 5.85 -1.04 -23.29
C GLN A 326 5.88 0.27 -22.50
N LEU A 327 4.70 0.80 -22.13
CA LEU A 327 4.58 2.03 -21.35
C LEU A 327 5.11 1.84 -19.94
N LEU A 328 4.71 0.75 -19.27
CA LEU A 328 5.20 0.39 -17.95
C LEU A 328 6.73 0.20 -17.93
N ALA A 329 7.32 -0.34 -18.99
CA ALA A 329 8.78 -0.47 -19.12
C ALA A 329 9.53 0.88 -19.05
N LYS A 330 8.89 1.99 -19.45
CA LYS A 330 9.46 3.34 -19.36
C LYS A 330 9.66 3.82 -17.92
N THR A 331 9.09 3.13 -16.93
CA THR A 331 9.25 3.46 -15.51
C THR A 331 10.56 2.96 -14.88
N LYS A 332 11.36 2.19 -15.64
CA LYS A 332 12.61 1.57 -15.16
C LYS A 332 13.56 2.56 -14.47
N ASP A 333 13.71 3.74 -15.06
CA ASP A 333 14.70 4.74 -14.64
C ASP A 333 14.09 5.89 -13.83
N VAL A 334 12.84 5.74 -13.38
CA VAL A 334 12.17 6.73 -12.53
C VAL A 334 12.77 6.67 -11.12
N GLN A 335 13.66 7.61 -10.81
CA GLN A 335 14.40 7.66 -9.55
C GLN A 335 13.61 8.17 -8.33
N PRO A 336 12.71 9.18 -8.43
CA PRO A 336 12.02 9.70 -7.25
C PRO A 336 11.18 8.65 -6.51
N VAL A 337 10.61 7.72 -7.27
CA VAL A 337 9.79 6.61 -6.77
C VAL A 337 10.12 5.36 -7.58
N PRO A 338 10.97 4.46 -7.06
CA PRO A 338 11.27 3.22 -7.76
C PRO A 338 10.01 2.35 -7.86
N LEU A 339 9.67 1.91 -9.06
CA LEU A 339 8.52 1.04 -9.31
C LEU A 339 8.95 -0.40 -9.58
N ARG A 340 8.10 -1.35 -9.20
CA ARG A 340 8.20 -2.79 -9.47
C ARG A 340 6.84 -3.27 -9.95
N ILE A 341 6.83 -4.15 -10.93
CA ILE A 341 5.57 -4.58 -11.57
C ILE A 341 5.47 -6.10 -11.51
N VAL A 342 4.43 -6.63 -10.88
CA VAL A 342 4.13 -8.06 -10.93
C VAL A 342 2.90 -8.27 -11.80
N GLY A 343 3.05 -9.09 -12.85
CA GLY A 343 2.01 -9.34 -13.83
C GLY A 343 1.66 -10.82 -13.91
N THR A 344 0.39 -11.18 -13.94
CA THR A 344 -0.04 -12.55 -14.23
C THR A 344 -0.61 -12.67 -15.64
N SER A 345 -0.36 -13.80 -16.31
CA SER A 345 -0.90 -14.06 -17.64
C SER A 345 -0.92 -15.54 -18.00
N ARG A 346 -1.74 -15.93 -18.97
CA ARG A 346 -1.51 -17.17 -19.74
C ARG A 346 -0.30 -17.04 -20.67
N PRO A 347 0.33 -18.16 -21.09
CA PRO A 347 1.46 -18.14 -22.02
C PRO A 347 1.02 -17.92 -23.49
N GLU A 348 0.04 -17.05 -23.72
CA GLU A 348 -0.48 -16.74 -25.06
C GLU A 348 0.57 -16.01 -25.91
N LEU A 349 0.50 -16.21 -27.23
CA LEU A 349 1.55 -15.75 -28.16
C LEU A 349 1.72 -14.24 -28.11
N HIS A 350 0.63 -13.46 -28.19
CA HIS A 350 0.70 -12.00 -28.21
C HIS A 350 1.31 -11.43 -26.91
N ILE A 351 1.02 -12.05 -25.75
CA ILE A 351 1.62 -11.68 -24.46
C ILE A 351 3.10 -11.99 -24.46
N ARG A 352 3.48 -13.21 -24.86
CA ARG A 352 4.90 -13.61 -24.95
C ARG A 352 5.70 -12.66 -25.85
N LEU A 353 5.15 -12.32 -27.02
CA LEU A 353 5.77 -11.35 -27.93
C LEU A 353 5.85 -9.97 -27.29
N GLY A 354 4.81 -9.49 -26.60
CA GLY A 354 4.83 -8.22 -25.87
C GLY A 354 5.98 -8.13 -24.87
N PHE A 355 6.17 -9.16 -24.03
CA PHE A 355 7.31 -9.22 -23.10
C PHE A 355 8.67 -9.30 -23.81
N GLN A 356 8.77 -10.04 -24.93
CA GLN A 356 10.01 -10.13 -25.71
C GLN A 356 10.39 -8.81 -26.39
N THR A 357 9.42 -7.96 -26.72
CA THR A 357 9.70 -6.62 -27.27
C THR A 357 10.17 -5.62 -26.21
N MET A 358 10.04 -5.94 -24.92
CA MET A 358 10.59 -5.08 -23.88
C MET A 358 12.12 -5.09 -23.90
N PRO A 359 12.79 -3.98 -23.53
CA PRO A 359 14.25 -3.92 -23.51
C PRO A 359 14.86 -5.08 -22.72
N ASN A 360 15.92 -5.70 -23.24
CA ASN A 360 16.56 -6.87 -22.64
C ASN A 360 16.83 -6.68 -21.13
N GLY A 361 16.49 -7.69 -20.33
CA GLY A 361 16.70 -7.70 -18.88
C GLY A 361 15.64 -6.98 -18.05
N THR A 362 14.53 -6.52 -18.64
CA THR A 362 13.44 -5.83 -17.91
C THR A 362 12.54 -6.74 -17.09
N TYR A 363 12.40 -8.03 -17.45
CA TYR A 363 11.49 -8.94 -16.75
C TYR A 363 12.10 -10.28 -16.33
N GLN A 364 11.62 -10.80 -15.20
CA GLN A 364 11.83 -12.16 -14.69
C GLN A 364 10.56 -12.97 -14.96
N ASP A 365 10.69 -14.24 -15.34
CA ASP A 365 9.56 -15.11 -15.67
C ASP A 365 9.51 -16.31 -14.72
N LEU A 366 8.31 -16.74 -14.37
CA LEU A 366 8.05 -17.97 -13.62
C LEU A 366 6.77 -18.63 -14.12
N VAL A 367 6.88 -19.89 -14.52
CA VAL A 367 5.77 -20.69 -15.05
C VAL A 367 5.25 -21.64 -13.97
N LEU A 368 4.02 -21.41 -13.49
CA LEU A 368 3.45 -22.09 -12.31
C LEU A 368 3.33 -23.61 -12.41
N HIS A 369 3.15 -24.14 -13.62
CA HIS A 369 3.00 -25.57 -13.86
C HIS A 369 4.33 -26.27 -14.15
N GLU A 370 5.43 -25.51 -14.21
CA GLU A 370 6.81 -26.04 -14.33
C GLU A 370 7.56 -26.02 -12.99
N VAL A 371 6.95 -25.45 -11.95
CA VAL A 371 7.43 -25.53 -10.55
C VAL A 371 7.55 -27.01 -10.16
N PRO A 372 8.55 -27.41 -9.34
CA PRO A 372 8.74 -28.81 -8.96
C PRO A 372 7.44 -29.47 -8.50
N ARG A 373 7.13 -30.63 -9.10
CA ARG A 373 5.88 -31.37 -8.84
C ARG A 373 5.60 -31.57 -7.34
N ARG A 374 6.63 -31.90 -6.56
CA ARG A 374 6.57 -32.07 -5.10
C ARG A 374 6.01 -30.84 -4.37
N THR A 375 6.34 -29.64 -4.83
CA THR A 375 5.86 -28.38 -4.25
C THR A 375 4.38 -28.19 -4.57
N ILE A 376 3.97 -28.51 -5.79
CA ILE A 376 2.56 -28.45 -6.21
C ILE A 376 1.73 -29.48 -5.43
N GLU A 377 2.22 -30.72 -5.29
CA GLU A 377 1.58 -31.77 -4.49
C GLU A 377 1.41 -31.36 -3.03
N HIS A 378 2.45 -30.79 -2.42
CA HIS A 378 2.40 -30.27 -1.07
C HIS A 378 1.33 -29.20 -0.90
N ASP A 379 1.34 -28.17 -1.76
CA ASP A 379 0.39 -27.05 -1.67
C ASP A 379 -1.07 -27.52 -1.90
N ILE A 380 -1.30 -28.44 -2.85
CA ILE A 380 -2.63 -29.01 -3.11
C ILE A 380 -3.09 -29.87 -1.92
N SER A 381 -2.18 -30.65 -1.30
CA SER A 381 -2.51 -31.45 -0.11
C SER A 381 -2.99 -30.56 1.03
N LEU A 382 -2.24 -29.50 1.35
CA LEU A 382 -2.63 -28.53 2.38
C LEU A 382 -3.99 -27.89 2.09
N PHE A 383 -4.23 -27.52 0.83
CA PHE A 383 -5.51 -26.97 0.40
C PHE A 383 -6.67 -27.96 0.61
N LEU A 384 -6.52 -29.20 0.15
CA LEU A 384 -7.55 -30.23 0.29
C LEU A 384 -7.82 -30.58 1.76
N GLU A 385 -6.78 -30.73 2.57
CA GLU A 385 -6.89 -30.99 4.01
C GLU A 385 -7.63 -29.87 4.73
N HIS A 386 -7.36 -28.61 4.37
CA HIS A 386 -8.06 -27.46 4.91
C HIS A 386 -9.54 -27.44 4.53
N GLU A 387 -9.85 -27.43 3.23
CA GLU A 387 -11.22 -27.29 2.72
C GLU A 387 -12.11 -28.46 3.13
N LEU A 388 -11.62 -29.70 3.01
CA LEU A 388 -12.36 -30.88 3.47
C LEU A 388 -12.46 -30.89 5.00
N GLY A 389 -11.45 -30.38 5.71
CA GLY A 389 -11.52 -30.18 7.15
C GLY A 389 -12.59 -29.17 7.59
N VAL A 390 -12.83 -28.11 6.81
CA VAL A 390 -13.93 -27.17 7.00
C VAL A 390 -15.27 -27.88 6.79
N ILE A 391 -15.43 -28.57 5.66
CA ILE A 391 -16.66 -29.34 5.34
C ILE A 391 -16.95 -30.37 6.44
N ARG A 392 -15.93 -31.07 6.94
CA ARG A 392 -16.04 -32.05 8.03
C ARG A 392 -16.65 -31.44 9.28
N LYS A 393 -16.14 -30.26 9.69
CA LYS A 393 -16.62 -29.54 10.88
C LYS A 393 -18.05 -29.05 10.69
N GLU A 394 -18.33 -28.41 9.56
CA GLU A 394 -19.66 -27.87 9.25
C GLU A 394 -20.73 -28.97 9.16
N ARG A 395 -20.37 -30.14 8.62
CA ARG A 395 -21.28 -31.28 8.44
C ARG A 395 -21.21 -32.31 9.57
N LYS A 396 -20.44 -32.05 10.64
CA LYS A 396 -20.27 -32.92 11.81
C LYS A 396 -19.92 -34.37 11.44
N LEU A 397 -19.02 -34.54 10.48
CA LEU A 397 -18.54 -35.85 10.04
C LEU A 397 -17.51 -36.43 11.02
N ALA A 398 -17.22 -37.71 10.86
CA ALA A 398 -16.24 -38.42 11.69
C ALA A 398 -14.84 -37.78 11.61
N SER A 399 -14.08 -37.87 12.69
CA SER A 399 -12.77 -37.20 12.84
C SER A 399 -11.69 -37.77 11.91
N ASP A 400 -11.85 -39.00 11.44
CA ASP A 400 -11.00 -39.71 10.49
C ASP A 400 -11.38 -39.45 9.02
N TRP A 401 -12.47 -38.72 8.78
CA TRP A 401 -12.84 -38.28 7.43
C TRP A 401 -12.12 -36.96 7.06
N PRO A 402 -11.70 -36.78 5.80
CA PRO A 402 -11.48 -37.83 4.80
C PRO A 402 -10.26 -38.70 5.17
N ALA A 403 -10.24 -39.95 4.72
CA ALA A 403 -9.11 -40.83 4.95
C ALA A 403 -7.85 -40.31 4.22
N LYS A 404 -6.67 -40.52 4.80
CA LYS A 404 -5.40 -40.01 4.24
C LYS A 404 -5.16 -40.49 2.79
N GLN A 405 -5.55 -41.72 2.46
CA GLN A 405 -5.46 -42.27 1.11
C GLN A 405 -6.37 -41.53 0.12
N GLN A 406 -7.53 -41.05 0.57
CA GLN A 406 -8.44 -40.25 -0.27
C GLN A 406 -7.82 -38.88 -0.59
N ILE A 407 -7.14 -38.25 0.36
CA ILE A 407 -6.39 -37.01 0.12
C ILE A 407 -5.27 -37.26 -0.91
N ILE A 408 -4.47 -38.31 -0.73
CA ILE A 408 -3.37 -38.64 -1.66
C ILE A 408 -3.90 -38.87 -3.08
N ALA A 409 -5.00 -39.60 -3.24
CA ALA A 409 -5.62 -39.84 -4.53
C ALA A 409 -6.13 -38.54 -5.17
N LEU A 410 -6.81 -37.68 -4.40
CA LEU A 410 -7.25 -36.37 -4.87
C LEU A 410 -6.09 -35.46 -5.29
N VAL A 411 -4.96 -35.47 -4.54
CA VAL A 411 -3.75 -34.74 -4.94
C VAL A 411 -3.26 -35.25 -6.29
N GLY A 412 -3.20 -36.57 -6.48
CA GLY A 412 -2.78 -37.20 -7.74
C GLY A 412 -3.64 -36.78 -8.94
N LEU A 413 -4.96 -36.69 -8.75
CA LEU A 413 -5.92 -36.23 -9.77
C LEU A 413 -5.85 -34.72 -10.02
N ALA A 414 -5.54 -33.94 -8.99
CA ALA A 414 -5.56 -32.48 -9.06
C ALA A 414 -4.31 -31.88 -9.70
N VAL A 415 -3.12 -32.48 -9.54
CA VAL A 415 -1.87 -31.87 -10.02
C VAL A 415 -1.89 -31.68 -11.55
N PRO A 416 -1.57 -30.49 -12.09
CA PRO A 416 -1.12 -29.26 -11.42
C PRO A 416 -2.23 -28.19 -11.17
N LEU A 417 -3.49 -28.57 -11.32
CA LEU A 417 -4.68 -27.71 -11.35
C LEU A 417 -5.35 -27.57 -9.97
N PHE A 418 -5.07 -26.47 -9.27
CA PHE A 418 -5.81 -26.05 -8.07
C PHE A 418 -7.32 -25.93 -8.31
N PHE A 419 -7.73 -25.54 -9.52
CA PHE A 419 -9.13 -25.46 -9.89
C PHE A 419 -9.85 -26.81 -9.78
N TYR A 420 -9.17 -27.92 -10.09
CA TYR A 420 -9.76 -29.25 -9.92
C TYR A 420 -10.05 -29.52 -8.44
N ALA A 421 -9.04 -29.34 -7.57
CA ALA A 421 -9.18 -29.50 -6.12
C ALA A 421 -10.31 -28.61 -5.55
N ALA A 422 -10.35 -27.34 -5.92
CA ALA A 422 -11.39 -26.41 -5.49
C ALA A 422 -12.79 -26.80 -5.97
N THR A 423 -12.90 -27.30 -7.20
CA THR A 423 -14.16 -27.79 -7.77
C THR A 423 -14.66 -29.03 -7.03
N VAL A 424 -13.77 -29.97 -6.71
CA VAL A 424 -14.09 -31.15 -5.91
C VAL A 424 -14.59 -30.75 -4.52
N CYS A 425 -13.88 -29.87 -3.81
CA CYS A 425 -14.31 -29.39 -2.49
C CYS A 425 -15.70 -28.74 -2.56
N ARG A 426 -15.97 -27.91 -3.57
CA ARG A 426 -17.28 -27.30 -3.77
C ARG A 426 -18.38 -28.33 -4.05
N TYR A 427 -18.09 -29.33 -4.87
CA TYR A 427 -19.01 -30.43 -5.16
C TYR A 427 -19.33 -31.25 -3.90
N VAL A 428 -18.30 -31.68 -3.17
CA VAL A 428 -18.41 -32.44 -1.92
C VAL A 428 -19.13 -31.63 -0.83
N GLY A 429 -18.90 -30.32 -0.77
CA GLY A 429 -19.53 -29.41 0.18
C GLY A 429 -20.96 -29.00 -0.17
N SER A 430 -21.50 -29.38 -1.33
CA SER A 430 -22.81 -28.94 -1.82
C SER A 430 -23.97 -29.30 -0.87
N LYS A 431 -24.96 -28.41 -0.76
CA LYS A 431 -26.12 -28.58 0.12
C LYS A 431 -27.01 -29.73 -0.38
N GLY A 432 -27.51 -30.56 0.53
CA GLY A 432 -28.49 -31.62 0.22
C GLY A 432 -27.94 -33.02 -0.06
N GLY A 433 -26.61 -33.22 -0.11
CA GLY A 433 -26.00 -34.54 -0.27
C GLY A 433 -25.04 -34.95 0.86
N SER A 434 -24.63 -36.22 0.85
CA SER A 434 -23.63 -36.77 1.78
C SER A 434 -22.22 -36.49 1.24
N PRO A 435 -21.37 -35.72 1.96
CA PRO A 435 -20.00 -35.44 1.52
C PRO A 435 -19.17 -36.72 1.32
N ALA A 436 -19.38 -37.74 2.16
CA ALA A 436 -18.71 -39.03 2.01
C ALA A 436 -19.12 -39.75 0.71
N ALA A 437 -20.41 -39.74 0.37
CA ALA A 437 -20.90 -40.34 -0.86
C ALA A 437 -20.40 -39.58 -2.11
N PHE A 438 -20.33 -38.25 -2.05
CA PHE A 438 -19.78 -37.44 -3.13
C PHE A 438 -18.28 -37.61 -3.31
N LEU A 439 -17.54 -37.68 -2.21
CA LEU A 439 -16.10 -37.94 -2.28
C LEU A 439 -15.81 -39.30 -2.92
N ASN A 440 -16.57 -40.34 -2.57
CA ASN A 440 -16.46 -41.68 -3.17
C ASN A 440 -16.93 -41.76 -4.63
N LYS A 441 -17.62 -40.75 -5.16
CA LYS A 441 -17.96 -40.68 -6.60
C LYS A 441 -16.85 -40.02 -7.41
N VAL A 442 -16.01 -39.21 -6.77
CA VAL A 442 -14.90 -38.50 -7.41
C VAL A 442 -13.66 -39.40 -7.51
N LEU A 443 -13.43 -40.20 -6.47
CA LEU A 443 -12.40 -41.23 -6.38
C LEU A 443 -12.85 -42.51 -7.07
#